data_AF-A0A7W1P2B0-F1
#
_entry.id   AF-A0A7W1P2B0-F1
#
_cell.length_a   1.000
_cell.length_b   1.000
_cell.length_c   1.000
_cell.angle_alpha   90.00
_cell.angle_beta   90.00
_cell.angle_gamma   90.00
#
_symmetry.space_group_name_H-M   'P 1'
#
loop_
_entity.id
_entity.type
_entity.pdbx_description
1 polymer ?
#
loop_
_entity_poly.entity_id
_entity_poly.type
_entity_poly.pdbx_seq_one_letter_code
_entity_poly.pdbx_strand_id
1 'polypeptide(L)'
;MHPREVTGGLFIHHPEYGDLFRDYLRKILPRADVSVCTLSGGLGAAWLASRDLPGSAEPIAQPQGLIVSLGELAAATTEQRNPRSARLDRLSSVELVELFVTEEQYVRQALASAREELVAAVDLASNSLLSGRRLFYVGAGTSGRLGVLDASKIRPTFGTAPQVVQADHRGRRNRLALSC
;
A
#
# COMPACT_ATOMS: atom_id res chain seq x y z
N MET A 1 -19.96 5.28 17.51
CA MET A 1 -18.95 4.23 17.83
C MET A 1 -18.07 4.10 16.59
N HIS A 2 -16.74 4.20 16.68
CA HIS A 2 -15.92 4.29 15.46
C HIS A 2 -15.34 2.90 15.07
N PRO A 3 -15.70 2.34 13.90
CA PRO A 3 -15.32 0.98 13.48
C PRO A 3 -13.83 0.86 13.19
N ARG A 4 -13.14 0.02 13.96
CA ARG A 4 -11.70 -0.16 13.88
C ARG A 4 -11.45 -1.31 12.88
N GLU A 5 -11.15 -0.98 11.62
CA GLU A 5 -10.79 -1.93 10.53
C GLU A 5 -9.32 -2.36 10.48
N VAL A 6 -9.04 -3.66 10.49
CA VAL A 6 -7.68 -4.19 10.36
C VAL A 6 -7.49 -4.70 8.92
N THR A 7 -6.39 -4.33 8.27
CA THR A 7 -6.10 -4.66 6.87
C THR A 7 -4.77 -5.41 6.74
N GLY A 8 -4.70 -6.33 5.77
CA GLY A 8 -3.47 -7.07 5.43
C GLY A 8 -3.74 -8.54 5.08
N GLY A 9 -2.97 -9.08 4.12
CA GLY A 9 -3.15 -10.45 3.63
C GLY A 9 -3.07 -11.52 4.71
N LEU A 10 -2.28 -11.30 5.78
CA LEU A 10 -2.19 -12.20 6.92
C LEU A 10 -3.57 -12.48 7.56
N PHE A 11 -4.42 -11.46 7.71
CA PHE A 11 -5.74 -11.59 8.33
C PHE A 11 -6.80 -12.17 7.38
N ILE A 12 -6.53 -12.16 6.08
CA ILE A 12 -7.41 -12.68 5.04
C ILE A 12 -7.15 -14.19 4.84
N HIS A 13 -5.89 -14.61 4.86
CA HIS A 13 -5.49 -15.98 4.58
C HIS A 13 -5.30 -16.86 5.83
N HIS A 14 -5.20 -16.25 7.02
CA HIS A 14 -5.05 -16.95 8.29
C HIS A 14 -6.09 -16.48 9.32
N PRO A 15 -7.34 -17.00 9.28
CA PRO A 15 -8.42 -16.56 10.17
C PRO A 15 -8.07 -16.72 11.65
N GLU A 16 -7.26 -17.74 12.00
CA GLU A 16 -6.73 -17.94 13.35
C GLU A 16 -5.89 -16.75 13.87
N TYR A 17 -5.12 -16.11 13.00
CA TYR A 17 -4.40 -14.88 13.34
C TYR A 17 -5.35 -13.69 13.50
N GLY A 18 -6.43 -13.65 12.71
CA GLY A 18 -7.51 -12.67 12.84
C GLY A 18 -8.19 -12.74 14.21
N ASP A 19 -8.53 -13.94 14.67
CA ASP A 19 -9.20 -14.16 15.96
C ASP A 19 -8.29 -13.85 17.15
N LEU A 20 -7.03 -14.31 17.10
CA LEU A 20 -6.05 -14.02 18.15
C LEU A 20 -5.81 -12.50 18.30
N PHE A 21 -5.71 -11.79 17.17
CA PHE A 21 -5.52 -10.35 17.18
C PHE A 21 -6.79 -9.60 17.62
N ARG A 22 -7.97 -10.07 17.22
CA ARG A 22 -9.28 -9.55 17.67
C ARG A 22 -9.44 -9.67 19.17
N ASP A 23 -9.09 -10.82 19.74
CA ASP A 23 -9.20 -11.06 21.17
C ASP A 23 -8.21 -10.23 21.97
N TYR A 24 -6.99 -10.04 21.47
CA TYR A 24 -6.05 -9.09 22.04
C TYR A 24 -6.57 -7.65 21.99
N LEU A 25 -7.13 -7.22 20.85
CA LEU A 25 -7.68 -5.88 20.70
C LEU A 25 -8.88 -5.64 21.63
N ARG A 26 -9.75 -6.62 21.86
CA ARG A 26 -10.87 -6.51 22.79
C ARG A 26 -10.42 -6.30 24.24
N LYS A 27 -9.26 -6.84 24.64
CA LYS A 27 -8.69 -6.58 25.97
C LYS A 27 -8.28 -5.12 26.16
N ILE A 28 -7.79 -4.47 25.11
CA ILE A 28 -7.29 -3.08 25.14
C ILE A 28 -8.39 -2.07 24.77
N LEU A 29 -9.36 -2.50 23.95
CA LEU A 29 -10.47 -1.71 23.44
C LEU A 29 -11.79 -2.50 23.59
N PRO A 30 -12.36 -2.59 24.80
CA PRO A 30 -13.52 -3.45 25.10
C PRO A 30 -14.80 -3.10 24.33
N ARG A 31 -14.88 -1.86 23.83
CA ARG A 31 -16.00 -1.32 23.04
C ARG A 31 -15.66 -1.21 21.56
N ALA A 32 -14.57 -1.81 21.08
CA ALA A 32 -14.25 -1.81 19.66
C ALA A 32 -15.01 -2.94 18.95
N ASP A 33 -15.79 -2.57 17.94
CA ASP A 33 -16.16 -3.49 16.89
C ASP A 33 -14.95 -3.67 15.95
N VAL A 34 -14.55 -4.93 15.78
CA VAL A 34 -13.36 -5.33 15.03
C VAL A 34 -13.86 -6.22 13.91
N SER A 35 -13.51 -5.89 12.67
CA SER A 35 -13.84 -6.69 11.49
C SER A 35 -12.63 -6.73 10.56
N VAL A 36 -12.57 -7.78 9.73
CA VAL A 36 -11.62 -7.84 8.62
C VAL A 36 -12.21 -7.03 7.49
N CYS A 37 -11.50 -6.01 7.02
CA CYS A 37 -11.96 -5.22 5.89
C CYS A 37 -11.79 -6.04 4.61
N THR A 38 -12.91 -6.34 3.95
CA THR A 38 -12.96 -7.11 2.69
C THR A 38 -13.03 -6.22 1.45
N LEU A 39 -13.02 -4.90 1.63
CA LEU A 39 -12.92 -3.93 0.53
C LEU A 39 -11.49 -3.89 0.02
N SER A 40 -11.29 -3.79 -1.30
CA SER A 40 -9.94 -3.57 -1.83
C SER A 40 -9.37 -2.25 -1.32
N GLY A 41 -8.04 -2.20 -1.16
CA GLY A 41 -7.35 -0.93 -0.88
C GLY A 41 -7.67 0.15 -1.91
N GLY A 42 -7.93 -0.25 -3.17
CA GLY A 42 -8.38 0.66 -4.25
C GLY A 42 -9.77 1.26 -4.02
N LEU A 43 -10.72 0.50 -3.48
CA LEU A 43 -12.04 1.04 -3.09
C LEU A 43 -11.95 1.99 -1.91
N GLY A 44 -11.07 1.70 -0.94
CA GLY A 44 -10.74 2.64 0.14
C GLY A 44 -10.16 3.95 -0.41
N ALA A 45 -9.27 3.86 -1.40
CA ALA A 45 -8.72 5.01 -2.11
C ALA A 45 -9.81 5.83 -2.84
N ALA A 46 -10.70 5.15 -3.55
CA ALA A 46 -11.80 5.77 -4.28
C ALA A 46 -12.75 6.50 -3.32
N TRP A 47 -13.14 5.86 -2.22
CA TRP A 47 -13.97 6.48 -1.18
C TRP A 47 -13.28 7.72 -0.56
N LEU A 48 -11.97 7.67 -0.28
CA LEU A 48 -11.22 8.85 0.19
C LEU A 48 -11.24 9.99 -0.82
N ALA A 49 -11.22 9.67 -2.12
CA ALA A 49 -11.19 10.64 -3.20
C ALA A 49 -12.57 11.26 -3.50
N SER A 50 -13.67 10.50 -3.40
CA SER A 50 -15.02 10.96 -3.74
C SER A 50 -15.85 11.37 -2.51
N ARG A 51 -15.56 10.82 -1.32
CA ARG A 51 -16.45 10.79 -0.14
C ARG A 51 -17.80 10.11 -0.39
N ASP A 52 -17.97 9.52 -1.56
CA ASP A 52 -19.12 8.72 -1.96
C ASP A 52 -18.61 7.32 -2.28
N LEU A 53 -19.11 6.31 -1.56
CA LEU A 53 -19.03 4.94 -2.09
C LEU A 53 -19.91 4.91 -3.35
N PRO A 54 -19.43 4.43 -4.50
CA PRO A 54 -20.32 4.20 -5.64
C PRO A 54 -21.52 3.38 -5.14
N GLY A 55 -22.74 3.87 -5.39
CA GLY A 55 -24.00 3.32 -4.82
C GLY A 55 -24.28 1.85 -5.17
N SER A 56 -23.46 1.28 -6.03
CA SER A 56 -23.32 -0.15 -6.29
C SER A 56 -21.83 -0.50 -6.38
N ALA A 57 -21.10 -0.35 -5.28
CA ALA A 57 -19.91 -1.17 -5.09
C ALA A 57 -20.43 -2.60 -4.96
N GLU A 58 -20.53 -3.31 -6.08
CA GLU A 58 -20.54 -4.77 -6.06
C GLU A 58 -19.46 -5.17 -5.04
N PRO A 59 -19.78 -5.96 -4.01
CA PRO A 59 -18.74 -6.63 -3.24
C PRO A 59 -17.79 -7.18 -4.28
N ILE A 60 -16.49 -6.88 -4.19
CA ILE A 60 -15.54 -7.69 -4.93
C ILE A 60 -15.91 -9.09 -4.51
N ALA A 61 -16.46 -9.88 -5.45
CA ALA A 61 -16.79 -11.26 -5.20
C ALA A 61 -15.59 -11.77 -4.42
N GLN A 62 -15.79 -12.21 -3.16
CA GLN A 62 -14.71 -12.80 -2.37
C GLN A 62 -13.92 -13.59 -3.38
N PRO A 63 -12.64 -13.27 -3.68
CA PRO A 63 -12.04 -13.86 -4.84
C PRO A 63 -12.09 -15.35 -4.58
N GLN A 64 -12.98 -16.03 -5.31
CA GLN A 64 -13.39 -17.38 -5.00
C GLN A 64 -12.16 -18.18 -5.38
N GLY A 65 -11.34 -18.47 -4.37
CA GLY A 65 -10.05 -19.09 -4.57
C GLY A 65 -8.83 -18.17 -4.71
N LEU A 66 -8.76 -16.98 -4.09
CA LEU A 66 -7.42 -16.39 -3.82
C LEU A 66 -6.79 -17.06 -2.58
N ILE A 67 -6.66 -18.38 -2.62
CA ILE A 67 -5.53 -19.00 -1.94
C ILE A 67 -4.37 -18.68 -2.90
N VAL A 68 -3.63 -17.60 -2.66
CA VAL A 68 -2.33 -17.48 -3.32
C VAL A 68 -1.57 -18.71 -2.86
N SER A 69 -1.40 -19.66 -3.75
CA SER A 69 -0.72 -20.90 -3.42
C SER A 69 0.66 -20.52 -2.90
N LEU A 70 1.18 -21.19 -1.88
CA LEU A 70 2.59 -21.02 -1.51
C LEU A 70 3.50 -21.17 -2.73
N GLY A 71 3.10 -21.98 -3.73
CA GLY A 71 3.79 -22.10 -5.01
C GLY A 71 3.74 -20.83 -5.88
N GLU A 72 2.61 -20.11 -5.91
CA GLU A 72 2.48 -18.85 -6.64
C GLU A 72 3.24 -17.71 -5.95
N LEU A 73 3.18 -17.65 -4.61
CA LEU A 73 3.96 -16.69 -3.84
C LEU A 73 5.46 -16.96 -4.00
N ALA A 74 5.89 -18.21 -3.91
CA ALA A 74 7.28 -18.59 -4.14
C ALA A 74 7.75 -18.33 -5.58
N ALA A 75 6.84 -18.35 -6.56
CA ALA A 75 7.13 -18.00 -7.94
C ALA A 75 7.20 -16.47 -8.18
N ALA A 76 6.58 -15.66 -7.32
CA ALA A 76 6.62 -14.20 -7.44
C ALA A 76 8.07 -13.70 -7.37
N THR A 77 8.44 -12.84 -8.31
CA THR A 77 9.83 -12.34 -8.44
C THR A 77 10.34 -11.65 -7.17
N THR A 78 9.45 -11.01 -6.40
CA THR A 78 9.78 -10.34 -5.13
C THR A 78 10.13 -11.31 -4.01
N GLU A 79 9.69 -12.56 -4.09
CA GLU A 79 9.90 -13.60 -3.08
C GLU A 79 11.00 -14.59 -3.48
N GLN A 80 11.50 -14.49 -4.72
CA GLN A 80 12.61 -15.31 -5.18
C GLN A 80 13.92 -14.90 -4.51
N ARG A 81 14.75 -15.90 -4.19
CA ARG A 81 16.10 -15.66 -3.67
C ARG A 81 17.00 -15.10 -4.77
N ASN A 82 17.74 -14.05 -4.45
CA ASN A 82 18.79 -13.55 -5.32
C ASN A 82 20.03 -14.47 -5.23
N PRO A 83 20.47 -15.12 -6.33
CA PRO A 83 21.65 -15.99 -6.30
C PRO A 83 22.95 -15.26 -5.93
N ARG A 84 23.05 -13.95 -6.22
CA ARG A 84 24.23 -13.14 -5.91
C ARG A 84 24.41 -12.90 -4.40
N SER A 85 23.36 -13.09 -3.61
CA SER A 85 23.38 -13.00 -2.15
C SER A 85 23.29 -14.36 -1.44
N ALA A 86 23.60 -15.48 -2.12
CA ALA A 86 23.45 -16.83 -1.55
C ALA A 86 24.26 -17.09 -0.26
N ARG A 87 25.31 -16.31 0.01
CA ARG A 87 26.16 -16.39 1.22
C ARG A 87 26.17 -15.08 2.01
N LEU A 88 25.07 -14.31 1.96
CA LEU A 88 24.97 -12.97 2.55
C LEU A 88 25.42 -12.92 4.02
N ASP A 89 25.12 -13.97 4.78
CA ASP A 89 25.46 -14.15 6.20
C ASP A 89 26.97 -14.29 6.48
N ARG A 90 27.78 -14.54 5.44
CA ARG A 90 29.23 -14.78 5.54
C ARG A 90 30.08 -13.66 4.96
N LEU A 91 29.44 -12.64 4.39
CA LEU A 91 30.13 -11.50 3.80
C LEU A 91 30.62 -10.55 4.90
N SER A 92 31.81 -9.99 4.71
CA SER A 92 32.27 -8.84 5.48
C SER A 92 31.42 -7.61 5.18
N SER A 93 31.49 -6.58 6.04
CA SER A 93 30.75 -5.33 5.81
C SER A 93 31.12 -4.65 4.49
N VAL A 94 32.38 -4.75 4.03
CA VAL A 94 32.81 -4.18 2.74
C VAL A 94 32.11 -4.90 1.59
N GLU A 95 32.15 -6.24 1.59
CA GLU A 95 31.50 -7.06 0.57
C GLU A 95 29.97 -6.87 0.56
N LEU A 96 29.34 -6.69 1.74
CA LEU A 96 27.91 -6.38 1.84
C LEU A 96 27.56 -5.06 1.17
N VAL A 97 28.34 -4.00 1.45
CA VAL A 97 28.11 -2.68 0.84
C VAL A 97 28.34 -2.74 -0.66
N GLU A 98 29.42 -3.39 -1.12
CA GLU A 98 29.69 -3.58 -2.55
C GLU A 98 28.56 -4.33 -3.24
N LEU A 99 28.06 -5.40 -2.63
CA LEU A 99 26.91 -6.16 -3.15
C LEU A 99 25.68 -5.27 -3.27
N PHE A 100 25.29 -4.54 -2.23
CA PHE A 100 24.09 -3.70 -2.26
C PHE A 100 24.19 -2.57 -3.29
N VAL A 101 25.32 -1.88 -3.36
CA VAL A 101 25.55 -0.84 -4.36
C VAL A 101 25.54 -1.43 -5.78
N THR A 102 26.06 -2.64 -5.96
CA THR A 102 26.02 -3.32 -7.26
C THR A 102 24.58 -3.69 -7.65
N GLU A 103 23.74 -4.13 -6.71
CA GLU A 103 22.33 -4.45 -6.99
C GLU A 103 21.51 -3.23 -7.44
N GLU A 104 21.83 -2.03 -6.93
CA GLU A 104 21.15 -0.78 -7.32
C GLU A 104 21.22 -0.50 -8.84
N GLN A 105 22.22 -1.05 -9.55
CA GLN A 105 22.32 -0.87 -11.01
C GLN A 105 21.09 -1.42 -11.75
N TYR A 106 20.43 -2.44 -11.21
CA TYR A 106 19.25 -3.06 -11.82
C TYR A 106 18.00 -2.19 -11.65
N VAL A 107 17.94 -1.36 -10.60
CA VAL A 107 16.86 -0.36 -10.43
C VAL A 107 16.88 0.62 -11.60
N ARG A 108 18.07 1.12 -11.96
CA ARG A 108 18.24 2.01 -13.12
C ARG A 108 17.79 1.34 -14.42
N GLN A 109 18.14 0.07 -14.62
CA GLN A 109 17.71 -0.68 -15.81
C GLN A 109 16.19 -0.85 -15.85
N ALA A 110 15.58 -1.25 -14.73
CA ALA A 110 14.13 -1.41 -14.62
C ALA A 110 13.38 -0.09 -14.90
N LEU A 111 13.87 1.03 -14.37
CA LEU A 111 13.30 2.36 -14.65
C LEU A 111 13.42 2.74 -16.13
N ALA A 112 14.55 2.41 -16.76
CA ALA A 112 14.74 2.65 -18.19
C ALA A 112 13.80 1.79 -19.04
N SER A 113 13.54 0.55 -18.63
CA SER A 113 12.58 -0.34 -19.29
C SER A 113 11.13 0.10 -19.10
N ALA A 114 10.78 0.70 -17.96
CA ALA A 114 9.43 1.19 -17.66
C ALA A 114 9.16 2.62 -18.18
N ARG A 115 9.98 3.12 -19.11
CA ARG A 115 9.97 4.54 -19.51
C ARG A 115 8.63 4.98 -20.08
N GLU A 116 8.01 4.15 -20.91
CA GLU A 116 6.74 4.50 -21.58
C GLU A 116 5.59 4.55 -20.57
N GLU A 117 5.55 3.61 -19.64
CA GLU A 117 4.56 3.57 -18.56
C GLU A 117 4.74 4.75 -17.60
N LEU A 118 5.99 5.13 -17.29
CA LEU A 118 6.29 6.31 -16.48
C LEU A 118 5.83 7.60 -17.17
N VAL A 119 6.03 7.73 -18.48
CA VAL A 119 5.52 8.87 -19.27
C VAL A 119 4.00 8.92 -19.19
N ALA A 120 3.32 7.81 -19.45
CA ALA A 120 1.86 7.73 -19.38
C ALA A 120 1.32 8.09 -17.98
N ALA A 121 2.00 7.64 -16.92
CA ALA A 121 1.64 7.97 -15.54
C ALA A 121 1.81 9.47 -15.24
N VAL A 122 2.90 10.09 -15.72
CA VAL A 122 3.15 11.53 -15.58
C VAL A 122 2.09 12.34 -16.33
N ASP A 123 1.76 11.97 -17.57
CA ASP A 123 0.74 12.65 -18.37
C ASP A 123 -0.64 12.56 -17.72
N LEU A 124 -1.01 11.38 -17.22
CA LEU A 124 -2.28 11.19 -16.51
C LEU A 124 -2.35 12.03 -15.23
N ALA A 125 -1.28 12.00 -14.41
CA ALA A 125 -1.24 12.73 -13.16
C ALA A 125 -1.25 14.25 -13.40
N SER A 126 -0.43 14.75 -14.32
CA SER A 126 -0.35 16.18 -14.63
C SER A 126 -1.65 16.72 -15.22
N ASN A 127 -2.27 16.03 -16.19
CA ASN A 127 -3.56 16.43 -16.75
C ASN A 127 -4.67 16.45 -15.70
N SER A 128 -4.66 15.49 -14.76
CA SER A 128 -5.59 15.46 -13.63
C SER A 128 -5.40 16.69 -12.73
N LEU A 129 -4.16 17.01 -12.36
CA LEU A 129 -3.83 18.16 -11.52
C LEU A 129 -4.14 19.50 -12.20
N LEU A 130 -3.84 19.65 -13.50
CA LEU A 130 -4.18 20.83 -14.30
C LEU A 130 -5.69 21.05 -14.40
N SER A 131 -6.46 19.96 -14.37
CA SER A 131 -7.94 20.00 -14.32
C SER A 131 -8.48 20.31 -12.91
N GLY A 132 -7.63 20.71 -11.96
CA GLY A 132 -8.02 21.03 -10.58
C GLY A 132 -8.35 19.80 -9.73
N ARG A 133 -7.98 18.59 -10.16
CA ARG A 133 -8.20 17.36 -9.39
C ARG A 133 -7.05 17.11 -8.41
N ARG A 134 -7.11 15.96 -7.74
CA ARG A 134 -6.20 15.57 -6.66
C ARG A 134 -5.52 14.25 -7.00
N LEU A 135 -4.32 14.06 -6.47
CA LEU A 135 -3.55 12.83 -6.56
C LEU A 135 -3.51 12.15 -5.18
N PHE A 136 -3.70 10.83 -5.16
CA PHE A 136 -3.67 10.03 -3.94
C PHE A 136 -2.70 8.86 -4.10
N TYR A 137 -1.72 8.75 -3.21
CA TYR A 137 -0.92 7.55 -3.03
C TYR A 137 -1.59 6.64 -2.02
N VAL A 138 -1.69 5.35 -2.32
CA VAL A 138 -2.26 4.35 -1.41
C VAL A 138 -1.36 3.13 -1.39
N GLY A 139 -0.95 2.71 -0.19
CA GLY A 139 -0.07 1.56 -0.02
C GLY A 139 0.19 1.22 1.45
N ALA A 140 0.69 0.01 1.71
CA ALA A 140 1.06 -0.44 3.05
C ALA A 140 2.60 -0.53 3.21
N GLY A 141 3.09 -0.80 4.42
CA GLY A 141 4.52 -1.03 4.67
C GLY A 141 5.47 0.07 4.15
N THR A 142 6.47 -0.30 3.36
CA THR A 142 7.45 0.66 2.82
C THR A 142 6.84 1.53 1.72
N SER A 143 6.01 0.98 0.84
CA SER A 143 5.43 1.73 -0.30
C SER A 143 4.50 2.86 0.17
N GLY A 144 3.65 2.62 1.15
CA GLY A 144 2.81 3.69 1.71
C GLY A 144 3.62 4.80 2.39
N ARG A 145 4.73 4.46 3.07
CA ARG A 145 5.62 5.46 3.68
C ARG A 145 6.33 6.32 2.64
N LEU A 146 6.72 5.74 1.50
CA LEU A 146 7.25 6.50 0.37
C LEU A 146 6.21 7.46 -0.22
N GLY A 147 4.94 7.03 -0.34
CA GLY A 147 3.85 7.91 -0.75
C GLY A 147 3.64 9.10 0.20
N VAL A 148 3.67 8.85 1.51
CA VAL A 148 3.60 9.93 2.54
C VAL A 148 4.80 10.87 2.45
N LEU A 149 5.99 10.32 2.25
CA LEU A 149 7.21 11.10 2.09
C LEU A 149 7.09 12.04 0.89
N ASP A 150 6.69 11.53 -0.27
CA ASP A 150 6.55 12.33 -1.48
C ASP A 150 5.48 13.42 -1.33
N ALA A 151 4.27 13.05 -0.90
CA ALA A 151 3.16 13.99 -0.68
C ALA A 151 3.54 15.14 0.28
N SER A 152 4.35 14.84 1.31
CA SER A 152 4.82 15.84 2.29
C SER A 152 5.75 16.91 1.69
N LYS A 153 6.43 16.60 0.58
CA LYS A 153 7.38 17.49 -0.09
C LYS A 153 6.71 18.40 -1.13
N ILE A 154 5.57 18.00 -1.69
CA ILE A 154 4.92 18.75 -2.77
C ILE A 154 4.60 20.20 -2.35
N ARG A 155 3.98 20.40 -1.19
CA ARG A 155 3.61 21.75 -0.71
C ARG A 155 4.80 22.68 -0.56
N PRO A 156 5.84 22.36 0.25
CA PRO A 156 6.96 23.28 0.44
C PRO A 156 7.77 23.50 -0.84
N THR A 157 7.77 22.53 -1.77
CA THR A 157 8.51 22.66 -3.04
C THR A 157 7.75 23.46 -4.09
N PHE A 158 6.43 23.28 -4.21
CA PHE A 158 5.63 23.82 -5.32
C PHE A 158 4.53 24.81 -4.89
N GLY A 159 4.40 25.12 -3.60
CA GLY A 159 3.42 26.10 -3.09
C GLY A 159 1.96 25.64 -3.17
N THR A 160 1.70 24.34 -3.29
CA THR A 160 0.35 23.80 -3.48
C THR A 160 -0.48 23.77 -2.19
N ALA A 161 -1.80 23.71 -2.35
CA ALA A 161 -2.71 23.44 -1.24
C ALA A 161 -2.53 22.00 -0.70
N PRO A 162 -2.74 21.74 0.61
CA PRO A 162 -2.54 20.41 1.23
C PRO A 162 -3.33 19.28 0.60
N GLN A 163 -4.47 19.61 -0.03
CA GLN A 163 -5.40 18.63 -0.55
C GLN A 163 -5.02 18.13 -1.94
N VAL A 164 -4.06 18.78 -2.62
CA VAL A 164 -3.70 18.50 -4.02
C VAL A 164 -3.03 17.13 -4.17
N VAL A 165 -2.09 16.79 -3.29
CA VAL A 165 -1.41 15.48 -3.26
C VAL A 165 -1.48 14.93 -1.84
N GLN A 166 -2.01 13.72 -1.69
CA GLN A 166 -2.24 13.07 -0.40
C GLN A 166 -1.75 11.62 -0.44
N ALA A 167 -1.48 11.05 0.74
CA ALA A 167 -1.09 9.66 0.85
C ALA A 167 -1.80 8.98 2.03
N ASP A 168 -2.25 7.74 1.82
CA ASP A 168 -2.71 6.85 2.89
C ASP A 168 -1.78 5.63 2.97
N HIS A 169 -1.08 5.53 4.10
CA HIS A 169 -0.16 4.46 4.40
C HIS A 169 -0.77 3.38 5.34
N ARG A 170 -1.84 3.70 6.08
CA ARG A 170 -2.28 2.88 7.23
C ARG A 170 -3.72 2.40 7.16
N GLY A 171 -4.51 2.78 6.17
CA GLY A 171 -5.95 2.45 6.16
C GLY A 171 -6.68 2.90 7.44
N ARG A 172 -6.11 3.83 8.23
CA ARG A 172 -6.65 4.47 9.45
C ARG A 172 -5.76 5.67 9.82
N ARG A 173 -6.22 6.85 10.25
CA ARG A 173 -7.56 7.41 10.56
C ARG A 173 -7.44 8.94 10.82
N ASN A 174 -8.59 9.62 10.78
CA ASN A 174 -8.93 11.00 11.19
C ASN A 174 -8.84 12.05 10.06
N ARG A 175 -9.93 12.39 9.37
CA ARG A 175 -11.22 12.90 9.92
C ARG A 175 -12.36 12.62 8.94
N LEU A 176 -13.34 11.80 9.33
CA LEU A 176 -14.78 12.06 9.18
C LEU A 176 -15.58 10.91 9.79
N ALA A 177 -16.48 11.29 10.68
CA ALA A 177 -17.59 10.47 11.13
C ALA A 177 -18.54 10.25 9.95
N LEU A 178 -19.04 9.03 9.81
CA LEU A 178 -20.34 8.80 9.20
C LEU A 178 -21.21 8.22 10.31
N SER A 179 -22.08 9.08 10.82
CA SER A 179 -23.40 8.67 11.29
C SER A 179 -24.19 8.26 10.04
N CYS A 180 -24.61 7.02 9.99
CA CYS A 180 -26.01 6.63 10.14
C CYS A 180 -26.02 5.28 10.86
#